data_AF-A0A1Q7BG67-F1
#
_entry.id   AF-A0A1Q7BG67-F1
#
_cell.length_a   1.000
_cell.length_b   1.000
_cell.length_c   1.000
_cell.angle_alpha   90.00
_cell.angle_beta   90.00
_cell.angle_gamma   90.00
#
_symmetry.space_group_name_H-M   'P 1'
#
loop_
_entity.id
_entity.type
_entity.pdbx_description
1 polymer ?
#
loop_
_entity_poly.entity_id
_entity_poly.type
_entity_poly.pdbx_seq_one_letter_code
_entity_poly.pdbx_strand_id
1 'polypeptide(L)'
;MIRSYSGAWCPTCGGHAAESTAHEERRTVSVLFADMVGFTALASDLDPEDVRALQRGYFRAVRQVVHRWDGVVEKYAGDAVLAVFGALRCDEHDAYRAVRAGLQVHEALRGRRFPPGLPVRAKVGIATGEALVDLAGVCDGGQALVSGDVVNVASRLQGHAAAGTVVVSAATRRATGSLIRYEDLPRTAVAGKPEPLEIFRAAGMEHRRPADDAAPFVGRDAELATLTGRLTRAFSGRVAQLVSVAGPAGTGKSRLVREAADRLPVTTLVGHCVPGGDGRYEPLAQMVRGFAGIRDGDDEPTVRRLLGAALAGLVGADELPDLVAVLPGVLGGQLAPREAERVWRRLLITAASRSPLLVVIEDLQWAAPALARFVRDFVTSAPAVPLGIVVTRRPESTEVTAGLPADRAGSVTLPPLGTGETARLLRHLLDRAGRSPMLAGRLLPVVSGNPLYAREYVNLLTGPGSPGAELPVPELLRAIVSARIDRLDPADRAALQAAAVFRLRRAGGPAGGLRPAHPRHAGGLPAPFGRVVERAVRLCGTRTPL
;
A
#
# COMPACT_ATOMS: atom_id res chain seq x y z
N MET A 1 1.67 -50.10 13.36
CA MET A 1 1.77 -49.00 14.35
C MET A 1 1.63 -47.69 13.57
N ILE A 2 0.39 -47.23 13.42
CA ILE A 2 0.01 -46.09 12.57
C ILE A 2 0.41 -44.81 13.31
N ARG A 3 1.38 -44.06 12.80
CA ARG A 3 1.65 -42.69 13.26
C ARG A 3 0.62 -41.77 12.61
N SER A 4 -0.34 -41.33 13.41
CA SER A 4 -1.30 -40.29 13.06
C SER A 4 -0.57 -38.99 12.73
N TYR A 5 -0.67 -38.54 11.47
CA TYR A 5 -0.31 -37.20 11.04
C TYR A 5 -1.40 -36.23 11.50
N SER A 6 -1.09 -35.31 12.41
CA SER A 6 -1.95 -34.18 12.76
C SER A 6 -1.15 -32.88 12.71
N GLY A 7 -0.93 -32.38 11.50
CA GLY A 7 -0.52 -30.99 11.32
C GLY A 7 -1.71 -30.08 11.65
N ALA A 8 -1.58 -29.24 12.69
CA ALA A 8 -2.64 -28.32 13.08
C ALA A 8 -3.00 -27.40 11.90
N TRP A 9 -4.28 -27.37 11.56
CA TRP A 9 -4.84 -26.51 10.55
C TRP A 9 -4.97 -25.10 11.13
N CYS A 10 -4.32 -24.11 10.52
CA CYS A 10 -4.42 -22.72 10.97
C CYS A 10 -5.68 -22.06 10.40
N PRO A 11 -6.66 -21.66 11.24
CA PRO A 11 -7.89 -21.03 10.78
C PRO A 11 -7.67 -19.63 10.17
N THR A 12 -6.50 -19.02 10.40
CA THR A 12 -6.17 -17.67 9.92
C THR A 12 -5.54 -17.68 8.53
N CYS A 13 -4.75 -18.70 8.17
CA CYS A 13 -4.06 -18.78 6.87
C CYS A 13 -4.48 -19.96 5.99
N GLY A 14 -5.30 -20.89 6.49
CA GLY A 14 -5.86 -22.02 5.73
C GLY A 14 -4.87 -23.12 5.36
N GLY A 15 -3.64 -23.10 5.88
CA GLY A 15 -2.59 -24.08 5.61
C GLY A 15 -2.28 -25.00 6.80
N HIS A 16 -1.62 -26.14 6.51
CA HIS A 16 -0.97 -26.96 7.53
C HIS A 16 0.43 -26.41 7.81
N ALA A 17 0.76 -26.22 9.09
CA ALA A 17 2.12 -25.91 9.49
C ALA A 17 3.03 -27.10 9.17
N ALA A 18 3.89 -26.96 8.16
CA ALA A 18 5.10 -27.76 8.12
C ALA A 18 6.03 -27.20 9.20
N GLU A 19 6.55 -28.04 10.09
CA GLU A 19 7.55 -27.67 11.09
C GLU A 19 8.78 -27.07 10.40
N SER A 20 8.79 -25.75 10.23
CA SER A 20 9.97 -24.98 9.86
C SER A 20 10.58 -24.43 11.15
N THR A 21 11.81 -24.83 11.43
CA THR A 21 12.58 -24.54 12.65
C THR A 21 13.03 -23.07 12.82
N ALA A 22 12.36 -22.12 12.18
CA ALA A 22 12.56 -20.69 12.41
C ALA A 22 11.27 -20.09 13.00
N HIS A 23 11.13 -20.14 14.32
CA HIS A 23 9.98 -19.57 15.03
C HIS A 23 10.02 -18.03 15.06
N GLU A 24 11.22 -17.43 15.03
CA GLU A 24 11.40 -15.98 15.13
C GLU A 24 12.08 -15.40 13.88
N GLU A 25 11.52 -14.32 13.34
CA GLU A 25 12.07 -13.62 12.18
C GLU A 25 12.19 -12.12 12.43
N ARG A 26 13.31 -11.52 11.98
CA ARG A 26 13.50 -10.07 12.02
C ARG A 26 12.76 -9.43 10.84
N ARG A 27 11.72 -8.64 11.13
CA ARG A 27 10.83 -8.03 10.13
C ARG A 27 10.70 -6.53 10.37
N THR A 28 10.43 -5.78 9.30
CA THR A 28 9.94 -4.41 9.43
C THR A 28 8.43 -4.48 9.58
N VAL A 29 7.92 -3.98 10.70
CA VAL A 29 6.50 -4.02 11.04
C VAL A 29 5.99 -2.62 11.34
N SER A 30 4.68 -2.43 11.25
CA SER A 30 4.01 -1.23 11.75
C SER A 30 3.17 -1.58 12.97
N VAL A 31 3.48 -0.97 14.10
CA VAL A 31 2.80 -1.19 15.38
C VAL A 31 1.82 -0.06 15.62
N LEU A 32 0.57 -0.42 15.92
CA LEU A 32 -0.51 0.49 16.28
C LEU A 32 -0.83 0.30 17.77
N PHE A 33 -0.86 1.41 18.51
CA PHE A 33 -1.40 1.49 19.86
C PHE A 33 -2.64 2.37 19.87
N ALA A 34 -3.76 1.86 20.38
CA ALA A 34 -5.01 2.60 20.52
C ALA A 34 -5.51 2.55 21.97
N ASP A 35 -5.62 3.71 22.60
CA ASP A 35 -5.87 3.85 24.04
C ASP A 35 -7.09 4.74 24.30
N MET A 36 -7.86 4.47 25.36
CA MET A 36 -9.10 5.18 25.63
C MET A 36 -8.84 6.49 26.38
N VAL A 37 -9.45 7.59 25.90
CA VAL A 37 -9.28 8.89 26.53
C VAL A 37 -10.00 8.92 27.88
N GLY A 38 -9.24 9.15 28.96
CA GLY A 38 -9.81 9.36 30.30
C GLY A 38 -10.28 8.08 30.99
N PHE A 39 -9.86 6.91 30.52
CA PHE A 39 -10.30 5.62 31.07
C PHE A 39 -9.99 5.46 32.56
N THR A 40 -8.82 5.91 33.04
CA THR A 40 -8.46 5.76 34.46
C THR A 40 -9.43 6.45 35.40
N ALA A 41 -9.91 7.64 35.04
CA ALA A 41 -10.94 8.35 35.80
C ALA A 41 -12.28 7.62 35.71
N LEU A 42 -12.70 7.24 34.50
CA LEU A 42 -13.94 6.48 34.28
C LEU A 42 -13.97 5.15 35.04
N ALA A 43 -12.84 4.43 35.09
CA ALA A 43 -12.74 3.15 35.78
C ALA A 43 -12.76 3.28 37.31
N SER A 44 -12.49 4.47 37.86
CA SER A 44 -12.59 4.74 39.29
C SER A 44 -14.02 5.09 39.71
N ASP A 45 -14.82 5.66 38.81
CA ASP A 45 -16.18 6.13 39.07
C ASP A 45 -17.27 5.11 38.73
N LEU A 46 -16.96 4.10 37.92
CA LEU A 46 -17.91 3.09 37.42
C LEU A 46 -17.82 1.77 38.20
N ASP A 47 -18.93 1.05 38.27
CA ASP A 47 -18.97 -0.32 38.76
C ASP A 47 -18.08 -1.23 37.88
N PRO A 48 -17.37 -2.22 38.45
CA PRO A 48 -16.48 -3.11 37.70
C PRO A 48 -17.16 -3.82 36.51
N GLU A 49 -18.44 -4.16 36.62
CA GLU A 49 -19.27 -4.74 35.58
C GLU A 49 -19.43 -3.81 34.38
N ASP A 50 -19.66 -2.52 34.63
CA ASP A 50 -19.81 -1.47 33.62
C ASP A 50 -18.48 -1.15 32.95
N VAL A 51 -17.38 -1.08 33.73
CA VAL A 51 -16.03 -0.94 33.18
C VAL A 51 -15.72 -2.08 32.21
N ARG A 52 -16.05 -3.32 32.60
CA ARG A 52 -15.82 -4.50 31.76
C ARG A 52 -16.73 -4.51 30.52
N ALA A 53 -17.97 -4.04 30.63
CA ALA A 53 -18.88 -3.91 29.49
C ALA A 53 -18.37 -2.86 28.48
N LEU A 54 -17.92 -1.70 28.97
CA LEU A 54 -17.32 -0.63 28.18
C LEU A 54 -16.07 -1.12 27.43
N GLN A 55 -15.13 -1.76 28.15
CA GLN A 55 -13.90 -2.32 27.56
C GLN A 55 -14.22 -3.35 26.47
N ARG A 56 -15.12 -4.31 26.71
CA ARG A 56 -15.49 -5.31 25.70
C ARG A 56 -16.07 -4.68 24.44
N GLY A 57 -16.93 -3.68 24.60
CA GLY A 57 -17.51 -2.94 23.48
C GLY A 57 -16.45 -2.21 22.66
N TYR A 58 -15.56 -1.49 23.33
CA TYR A 58 -14.44 -0.77 22.72
C TYR A 58 -13.47 -1.73 22.00
N PHE A 59 -13.00 -2.77 22.68
CA PHE A 59 -12.09 -3.76 22.11
C PHE A 59 -12.67 -4.47 20.90
N ARG A 60 -13.97 -4.79 20.92
CA ARG A 60 -14.65 -5.38 19.76
C ARG A 60 -14.64 -4.44 18.56
N ALA A 61 -14.92 -3.15 18.77
CA ALA A 61 -14.91 -2.15 17.70
C ALA A 61 -13.50 -1.98 17.10
N VAL A 62 -12.48 -1.80 17.94
CA VAL A 62 -11.08 -1.65 17.49
C VAL A 62 -10.60 -2.92 16.79
N ARG A 63 -10.84 -4.10 17.37
CA ARG A 63 -10.47 -5.39 16.79
C ARG A 63 -11.07 -5.59 15.40
N GLN A 64 -12.34 -5.25 15.20
CA GLN A 64 -13.00 -5.36 13.89
C GLN A 64 -12.32 -4.49 12.83
N VAL A 65 -11.88 -3.29 13.20
CA VAL A 65 -11.15 -2.38 12.29
C VAL A 65 -9.73 -2.91 12.01
N VAL A 66 -9.02 -3.37 13.04
CA VAL A 66 -7.66 -3.90 12.88
C VAL A 66 -7.63 -5.12 11.95
N HIS A 67 -8.50 -6.11 12.18
CA HIS A 67 -8.59 -7.31 11.33
C HIS A 67 -9.02 -6.98 9.91
N ARG A 68 -9.88 -5.97 9.73
CA ARG A 68 -10.29 -5.50 8.40
C ARG A 68 -9.10 -5.06 7.55
N TRP A 69 -8.09 -4.46 8.17
CA TRP A 69 -6.87 -4.01 7.48
C TRP A 69 -5.73 -5.02 7.63
N ASP A 70 -6.04 -6.31 7.72
CA ASP A 70 -5.07 -7.40 7.83
C ASP A 70 -4.06 -7.24 8.99
N GLY A 71 -4.44 -6.46 10.02
CA GLY A 71 -3.67 -6.31 11.24
C GLY A 71 -3.98 -7.42 12.23
N VAL A 72 -2.99 -7.78 13.05
CA VAL A 72 -3.16 -8.76 14.13
C VAL A 72 -3.18 -8.01 15.45
N VAL A 73 -4.25 -8.17 16.23
CA VAL A 73 -4.27 -7.71 17.63
C VAL A 73 -3.39 -8.65 18.44
N GLU A 74 -2.34 -8.13 19.04
CA GLU A 74 -1.42 -8.91 19.86
C GLU A 74 -1.94 -9.06 21.29
N LYS A 75 -2.25 -7.95 21.94
CA LYS A 75 -2.69 -7.95 23.33
C LYS A 75 -3.51 -6.71 23.68
N TYR A 76 -4.23 -6.85 24.77
CA TYR A 76 -4.90 -5.77 25.48
C TYR A 76 -4.05 -5.43 26.71
N ALA A 77 -3.68 -4.18 26.88
CA ALA A 77 -2.87 -3.69 28.00
C ALA A 77 -3.66 -2.62 28.74
N GLY A 78 -4.37 -3.01 29.80
CA GLY A 78 -5.35 -2.14 30.45
C GLY A 78 -6.50 -1.85 29.48
N ASP A 79 -6.66 -0.59 29.09
CA ASP A 79 -7.59 -0.09 28.07
C ASP A 79 -6.95 0.15 26.70
N ALA A 80 -5.63 -0.08 26.57
CA ALA A 80 -4.93 0.03 25.31
C ALA A 80 -5.00 -1.27 24.50
N VAL A 81 -5.14 -1.12 23.18
CA VAL A 81 -5.04 -2.21 22.20
C VAL A 81 -3.71 -2.07 21.46
N LEU A 82 -2.92 -3.15 21.46
CA LEU A 82 -1.71 -3.27 20.65
C LEU A 82 -2.01 -4.14 19.44
N ALA A 83 -1.78 -3.60 18.24
CA ALA A 83 -1.89 -4.32 16.99
C ALA A 83 -0.63 -4.19 16.13
N VAL A 84 -0.35 -5.22 15.33
CA VAL A 84 0.83 -5.30 14.47
C VAL A 84 0.40 -5.58 13.03
N PHE A 85 0.99 -4.84 12.11
CA PHE A 85 0.84 -4.99 10.67
C PHE A 85 2.19 -5.42 10.07
N GLY A 86 2.17 -6.38 9.14
CA GLY A 86 3.38 -6.96 8.54
C GLY A 86 3.98 -8.14 9.28
N ALA A 87 3.34 -8.63 10.35
CA ALA A 87 3.85 -9.74 11.16
C ALA A 87 3.84 -11.09 10.39
N LEU A 88 2.68 -11.52 9.89
CA LEU A 88 2.53 -12.78 9.13
C LEU A 88 3.06 -12.67 7.69
N ARG A 89 2.66 -11.61 7.00
CA ARG A 89 3.00 -11.33 5.61
C ARG A 89 3.47 -9.89 5.54
N CYS A 90 4.72 -9.68 5.15
CA CYS A 90 5.25 -8.34 4.98
C CYS A 90 4.86 -7.80 3.60
N ASP A 91 4.42 -6.55 3.56
CA ASP A 91 4.06 -5.84 2.33
C ASP A 91 4.41 -4.35 2.43
N GLU A 92 4.68 -3.73 1.27
CA GLU A 92 5.02 -2.31 1.15
C GLU A 92 3.91 -1.36 1.65
N HIS A 93 2.68 -1.85 1.86
CA HIS A 93 1.54 -1.08 2.39
C HIS A 93 1.21 -1.37 3.87
N ASP A 94 2.04 -2.11 4.61
CA ASP A 94 1.80 -2.39 6.04
C ASP A 94 1.61 -1.10 6.87
N ALA A 95 2.47 -0.11 6.64
CA ALA A 95 2.36 1.20 7.28
C ALA A 95 1.08 1.93 6.89
N TYR A 96 0.69 1.83 5.61
CA TYR A 96 -0.55 2.42 5.11
C TYR A 96 -1.77 1.79 5.78
N ARG A 97 -1.84 0.46 5.85
CA ARG A 97 -2.92 -0.27 6.53
C ARG A 97 -3.01 0.08 8.01
N ALA A 98 -1.88 0.18 8.70
CA ALA A 98 -1.86 0.63 10.09
C ALA A 98 -2.48 2.04 10.25
N VAL A 99 -2.09 2.99 9.41
CA VAL A 99 -2.61 4.37 9.46
C VAL A 99 -4.10 4.42 9.12
N ARG A 100 -4.54 3.66 8.10
CA ARG A 100 -5.96 3.52 7.78
C ARG A 100 -6.78 2.92 8.91
N ALA A 101 -6.28 1.87 9.54
CA ALA A 101 -6.93 1.27 10.69
C ALA A 101 -7.05 2.29 11.83
N GLY A 102 -5.99 3.06 12.12
CA GLY A 102 -6.02 4.11 13.13
C GLY A 102 -7.08 5.19 12.86
N LEU A 103 -7.21 5.64 11.61
CA LEU A 103 -8.22 6.63 11.21
C LEU A 103 -9.64 6.04 11.32
N GLN A 104 -9.84 4.80 10.86
CA GLN A 104 -11.13 4.12 10.92
C GLN A 104 -11.55 3.72 12.34
N VAL A 105 -10.61 3.53 13.26
CA VAL A 105 -10.94 3.39 14.69
C VAL A 105 -11.70 4.61 15.16
N HIS A 106 -11.26 5.82 14.82
CA HIS A 106 -11.98 7.04 15.21
C HIS A 106 -13.35 7.14 14.56
N GLU A 107 -13.49 6.71 13.30
CA GLU A 107 -14.79 6.64 12.61
C GLU A 107 -15.74 5.64 13.28
N ALA A 108 -15.25 4.46 13.66
CA ALA A 108 -16.05 3.41 14.30
C ALA A 108 -16.52 3.76 15.72
N LEU A 109 -15.81 4.69 16.38
CA LEU A 109 -16.16 5.20 17.71
C LEU A 109 -17.03 6.47 17.65
N ARG A 110 -16.96 7.25 16.55
CA ARG A 110 -17.66 8.54 16.42
C ARG A 110 -19.17 8.35 16.52
N GLY A 111 -19.81 9.12 17.40
CA GLY A 111 -21.26 9.10 17.61
C GLY A 111 -21.79 7.83 18.28
N ARG A 112 -20.94 6.83 18.54
CA ARG A 112 -21.34 5.57 19.16
C ARG A 112 -21.28 5.69 20.68
N ARG A 113 -22.33 5.19 21.33
CA ARG A 113 -22.37 5.00 22.78
C ARG A 113 -22.08 3.54 23.08
N PHE A 114 -21.20 3.31 24.04
CA PHE A 114 -20.87 1.99 24.56
C PHE A 114 -21.53 1.81 25.92
N PRO A 115 -22.02 0.61 26.26
CA PRO A 115 -22.57 0.35 27.59
C PRO A 115 -21.63 0.89 28.69
N PRO A 116 -22.14 1.63 29.69
CA PRO A 116 -23.56 1.86 30.03
C PRO A 116 -24.27 3.03 29.29
N GLY A 117 -23.69 3.56 28.21
CA GLY A 117 -24.24 4.69 27.44
C GLY A 117 -23.22 5.81 27.20
N LEU A 118 -21.94 5.53 27.45
CA LEU A 118 -20.86 6.50 27.44
C LEU A 118 -20.29 6.68 26.02
N PRO A 119 -19.99 7.93 25.62
CA PRO A 119 -19.20 8.17 24.42
C PRO A 119 -17.74 7.82 24.69
N VAL A 120 -17.11 7.15 23.72
CA VAL A 120 -15.70 6.77 23.81
C VAL A 120 -14.90 7.48 22.72
N ARG A 121 -13.73 8.01 23.08
CA ARG A 121 -12.73 8.50 22.13
C ARG A 121 -11.42 7.77 22.39
N ALA A 122 -10.64 7.57 21.35
CA ALA A 122 -9.33 6.96 21.43
C ALA A 122 -8.21 7.95 21.09
N LYS A 123 -7.01 7.64 21.55
CA LYS A 123 -5.74 8.20 21.07
C LYS A 123 -5.00 7.08 20.34
N VAL A 124 -4.48 7.36 19.15
CA VAL A 124 -3.78 6.34 18.35
C VAL A 124 -2.36 6.78 18.04
N GLY A 125 -1.40 5.91 18.31
CA GLY A 125 0.02 6.07 17.99
C GLY A 125 0.51 4.94 17.09
N ILE A 126 1.24 5.28 16.03
CA ILE A 126 1.73 4.29 15.05
C ILE A 126 3.22 4.50 14.79
N ALA A 127 4.00 3.42 14.88
CA ALA A 127 5.40 3.45 14.50
C ALA A 127 5.75 2.27 13.58
N THR A 128 6.55 2.55 12.56
CA THR A 128 7.14 1.56 11.67
C THR A 128 8.61 1.40 12.01
N GLY A 129 9.09 0.16 12.08
CA GLY A 129 10.48 -0.14 12.42
C GLY A 129 10.77 -1.64 12.47
N GLU A 130 12.04 -1.98 12.70
CA GLU A 130 12.47 -3.37 12.81
C GLU A 130 12.09 -3.98 14.16
N ALA A 131 11.61 -5.22 14.13
CA ALA A 131 11.31 -6.02 15.30
C ALA A 131 11.55 -7.50 15.04
N LEU A 132 11.74 -8.27 16.10
CA LEU A 132 11.70 -9.72 16.08
C LEU A 132 10.25 -10.17 16.21
N VAL A 133 9.78 -11.02 15.29
CA VAL A 133 8.41 -11.51 15.24
C VAL A 133 8.40 -13.03 15.43
N ASP A 134 7.65 -13.52 16.41
CA ASP A 134 7.40 -14.95 16.57
C ASP A 134 6.22 -15.38 15.68
N LEU A 135 6.49 -16.10 14.60
CA LEU A 135 5.49 -16.52 13.61
C LEU A 135 4.55 -17.61 14.15
N ALA A 136 4.98 -18.42 15.11
CA ALA A 136 4.15 -19.47 15.71
C ALA A 136 3.14 -18.85 16.67
N GLY A 137 3.57 -17.88 17.48
CA GLY A 137 2.68 -17.11 18.34
C GLY A 137 1.51 -16.46 17.59
N VAL A 138 1.73 -16.06 16.33
CA VAL A 138 0.66 -15.39 15.53
C VAL A 138 -0.48 -16.35 15.15
N CYS A 139 -0.17 -17.64 14.97
CA CYS A 139 -1.16 -18.64 14.57
C CYS A 139 -1.99 -19.14 15.77
N ASP A 140 -1.39 -19.18 16.96
CA ASP A 140 -2.03 -19.70 18.17
C ASP A 140 -2.74 -18.62 19.00
N GLY A 141 -2.68 -17.35 18.57
CA GLY A 141 -3.18 -16.21 19.34
C GLY A 141 -2.38 -15.98 20.63
N GLY A 142 -1.11 -16.38 20.63
CA GLY A 142 -0.19 -16.20 21.74
C GLY A 142 0.15 -14.74 22.01
N GLN A 143 0.66 -14.46 23.20
CA GLN A 143 1.20 -13.16 23.59
C GLN A 143 2.69 -13.08 23.21
N ALA A 144 3.25 -11.87 23.08
CA ALA A 144 4.65 -11.60 22.70
C ALA A 144 4.98 -11.87 21.22
N LEU A 145 4.08 -11.42 20.34
CA LEU A 145 4.20 -11.56 18.89
C LEU A 145 5.33 -10.72 18.30
N VAL A 146 5.66 -9.61 18.96
CA VAL A 146 6.66 -8.67 18.47
C VAL A 146 7.52 -8.14 19.62
N SER A 147 8.83 -8.19 19.42
CA SER A 147 9.82 -7.64 20.34
C SER A 147 10.71 -6.64 19.61
N GLY A 148 10.70 -5.40 20.06
CA GLY A 148 11.52 -4.35 19.47
C GLY A 148 11.20 -2.96 20.00
N ASP A 149 12.14 -2.05 19.83
CA ASP A 149 12.00 -0.64 20.25
C ASP A 149 10.81 0.06 19.58
N VAL A 150 10.41 -0.36 18.37
CA VAL A 150 9.24 0.15 17.65
C VAL A 150 7.94 0.05 18.48
N VAL A 151 7.81 -0.97 19.33
CA VAL A 151 6.64 -1.15 20.21
C VAL A 151 6.58 -0.03 21.24
N ASN A 152 7.72 0.28 21.87
CA ASN A 152 7.83 1.35 22.85
C ASN A 152 7.63 2.73 22.20
N VAL A 153 8.15 2.93 20.99
CA VAL A 153 7.93 4.17 20.24
C VAL A 153 6.44 4.36 19.94
N ALA A 154 5.74 3.34 19.42
CA ALA A 154 4.31 3.44 19.09
C ALA A 154 3.44 3.78 20.31
N SER A 155 3.67 3.13 21.46
CA SER A 155 2.97 3.43 22.72
C SER A 155 3.18 4.89 23.14
N ARG A 156 4.38 5.43 22.97
CA ARG A 156 4.67 6.81 23.37
C ARG A 156 4.12 7.84 22.39
N LEU A 157 4.09 7.53 21.09
CA LEU A 157 3.39 8.37 20.11
C LEU A 157 1.90 8.48 20.44
N GLN A 158 1.28 7.38 20.91
CA GLN A 158 -0.11 7.41 21.37
C GLN A 158 -0.31 8.39 22.52
N GLY A 159 0.61 8.40 23.50
CA GLY A 159 0.56 9.35 24.63
C GLY A 159 0.57 10.83 24.19
N HIS A 160 1.22 11.14 23.07
CA HIS A 160 1.27 12.49 22.48
C HIS A 160 0.10 12.80 21.54
N ALA A 161 -0.74 11.82 21.22
CA ALA A 161 -1.91 12.05 20.39
C ALA A 161 -3.00 12.80 21.17
N ALA A 162 -3.59 13.81 20.52
CA ALA A 162 -4.83 14.41 21.00
C ALA A 162 -6.01 13.43 20.85
N ALA A 163 -7.06 13.61 21.64
CA ALA A 163 -8.26 12.78 21.56
C ALA A 163 -8.85 12.76 20.14
N GLY A 164 -9.06 11.58 19.57
CA GLY A 164 -9.59 11.41 18.22
C GLY A 164 -8.57 11.64 17.09
N THR A 165 -7.28 11.61 17.39
CA THR A 165 -6.21 11.80 16.39
C THR A 165 -5.28 10.59 16.29
N VAL A 166 -4.56 10.51 15.17
CA VAL A 166 -3.55 9.48 14.89
C VAL A 166 -2.20 10.18 14.76
N VAL A 167 -1.23 9.80 15.58
CA VAL A 167 0.15 10.31 15.52
C VAL A 167 1.07 9.20 15.03
N VAL A 168 1.97 9.53 14.10
CA VAL A 168 2.86 8.58 13.44
C VAL A 168 4.34 8.98 13.55
N SER A 169 5.23 7.99 13.44
CA SER A 169 6.67 8.23 13.35
C SER A 169 7.10 8.71 11.96
N ALA A 170 8.29 9.31 11.87
CA ALA A 170 8.90 9.67 10.58
C ALA A 170 9.05 8.48 9.62
N ALA A 171 9.37 7.29 10.13
CA ALA A 171 9.47 6.07 9.34
C ALA A 171 8.10 5.68 8.75
N THR A 172 7.03 5.75 9.55
CA THR A 172 5.66 5.49 9.06
C THR A 172 5.26 6.49 7.98
N ARG A 173 5.51 7.80 8.18
CA ARG A 173 5.23 8.83 7.16
C ARG A 173 5.95 8.53 5.83
N ARG A 174 7.25 8.19 5.89
CA ARG A 174 8.03 7.81 4.69
C ARG A 174 7.46 6.57 4.01
N ALA A 175 7.14 5.53 4.78
CA ALA A 175 6.59 4.28 4.26
C ALA A 175 5.21 4.45 3.59
N THR A 176 4.37 5.38 4.07
CA THR A 176 3.09 5.69 3.44
C THR A 176 3.18 6.60 2.21
N GLY A 177 4.35 7.17 1.92
CA GLY A 177 4.57 8.06 0.78
C GLY A 177 3.53 9.17 0.69
N SER A 178 2.93 9.34 -0.49
CA SER A 178 1.90 10.34 -0.76
C SER A 178 0.47 9.82 -0.63
N LEU A 179 0.24 8.67 0.03
CA LEU A 179 -1.09 8.08 0.17
C LEU A 179 -1.90 8.71 1.33
N ILE A 180 -1.20 9.36 2.28
CA ILE A 180 -1.78 9.95 3.48
C ILE A 180 -1.35 11.41 3.56
N ARG A 181 -2.29 12.29 3.93
CA ARG A 181 -2.00 13.68 4.29
C ARG A 181 -1.56 13.76 5.74
N TYR A 182 -0.46 14.48 5.98
CA TYR A 182 0.11 14.67 7.30
C TYR A 182 0.21 16.14 7.67
N GLU A 183 0.04 16.42 8.95
CA GLU A 183 0.36 17.70 9.58
C GLU A 183 1.62 17.52 10.43
N ASP A 184 2.58 18.44 10.31
CA ASP A 184 3.80 18.41 11.11
C ASP A 184 3.48 18.78 12.57
N LEU A 185 4.06 18.03 13.50
CA LEU A 185 3.97 18.31 14.93
C LEU A 185 5.35 18.66 15.50
N PRO A 186 5.42 19.37 16.63
CA PRO A 186 6.70 19.68 17.28
C PRO A 186 7.51 18.42 17.59
N ARG A 187 8.83 18.49 17.37
CA ARG A 187 9.76 17.42 17.76
C ARG A 187 9.61 17.14 19.24
N THR A 188 9.48 15.86 19.58
CA THR A 188 9.02 15.43 20.89
C THR A 188 10.08 14.58 21.58
N ALA A 189 10.46 14.95 22.80
CA ALA A 189 11.37 14.16 23.61
C ALA A 189 10.68 12.86 24.06
N VAL A 190 11.31 11.74 23.74
CA VAL A 190 10.82 10.41 24.06
C VAL A 190 11.85 9.78 24.99
N ALA A 191 11.53 9.57 26.27
CA ALA A 191 12.48 9.04 27.26
C ALA A 191 13.25 7.79 26.77
N GLY A 192 14.56 7.73 26.95
CA GLY A 192 15.37 6.62 26.42
C GLY A 192 15.67 6.72 24.92
N LYS A 193 15.22 7.78 24.24
CA LYS A 193 15.80 8.23 22.97
C LYS A 193 16.78 9.38 23.23
N PRO A 194 17.98 9.34 22.63
CA PRO A 194 18.97 10.40 22.81
C PRO A 194 18.52 11.71 22.15
N GLU A 195 17.74 11.62 21.07
CA GLU A 195 17.27 12.76 20.30
C GLU A 195 15.74 12.83 20.28
N PRO A 196 15.14 14.05 20.30
CA PRO A 196 13.72 14.24 20.08
C PRO A 196 13.27 13.63 18.75
N LEU A 197 12.15 12.89 18.77
CA LEU A 197 11.60 12.27 17.59
C LEU A 197 10.79 13.27 16.76
N GLU A 198 10.92 13.16 15.44
CA GLU A 198 9.99 13.78 14.49
C GLU A 198 8.70 12.95 14.41
N ILE A 199 7.57 13.62 14.65
CA ILE A 199 6.25 13.00 14.73
C ILE A 199 5.27 13.80 13.89
N PHE A 200 4.23 13.13 13.38
CA PHE A 200 3.28 13.72 12.44
C PHE A 200 1.86 13.29 12.79
N ARG A 201 0.88 14.16 12.57
CA ARG A 201 -0.54 13.79 12.67
C ARG A 201 -1.07 13.35 11.33
N ALA A 202 -1.67 12.17 11.24
CA ALA A 202 -2.38 11.75 10.04
C ALA A 202 -3.73 12.46 9.95
N ALA A 203 -3.92 13.27 8.90
CA ALA A 203 -5.11 14.10 8.69
C ALA A 203 -6.18 13.40 7.83
N GLY A 204 -5.83 12.34 7.13
CA GLY A 204 -6.73 11.58 6.26
C GLY A 204 -6.03 11.12 4.98
N MET A 205 -6.80 10.50 4.08
CA MET A 205 -6.29 10.14 2.76
C MET A 205 -5.85 11.35 1.95
N GLU A 206 -4.82 11.13 1.14
CA GLU A 206 -4.57 11.96 -0.02
C GLU A 206 -5.34 11.37 -1.20
N HIS A 207 -6.33 12.12 -1.68
CA HIS A 207 -7.11 11.77 -2.88
C HIS A 207 -6.69 12.61 -4.08
N ARG A 208 -5.82 13.61 -3.89
CA ARG A 208 -5.33 14.45 -4.98
C ARG A 208 -4.06 13.88 -5.58
N ARG A 209 -3.87 14.22 -6.85
CA ARG A 209 -2.67 13.96 -7.63
C ARG A 209 -1.43 14.40 -6.82
N PRO A 210 -0.44 13.52 -6.58
CA PRO A 210 0.81 13.92 -5.93
C PRO A 210 1.42 15.10 -6.69
N ALA A 211 1.69 16.20 -6.00
CA ALA A 211 2.38 17.34 -6.58
C ALA A 211 3.82 16.94 -6.94
N ASP A 212 4.19 17.17 -8.19
CA ASP A 212 5.53 17.11 -8.78
C ASP A 212 6.49 16.01 -8.28
N ASP A 213 6.60 14.94 -9.07
CA ASP A 213 7.87 14.20 -9.13
C ASP A 213 8.81 14.99 -10.06
N ALA A 214 9.59 15.91 -9.50
CA ALA A 214 10.46 16.81 -10.25
C ALA A 214 11.72 16.13 -10.86
N ALA A 215 11.76 14.80 -10.84
CA ALA A 215 12.73 14.03 -11.61
C ALA A 215 12.36 14.04 -13.11
N PRO A 216 13.36 14.02 -14.01
CA PRO A 216 13.12 14.01 -15.44
C PRO A 216 12.44 12.70 -15.85
N PHE A 217 11.47 12.81 -16.76
CA PHE A 217 10.90 11.65 -17.43
C PHE A 217 11.89 11.17 -18.51
N VAL A 218 12.44 9.96 -18.35
CA VAL A 218 13.54 9.44 -19.19
C VAL A 218 13.24 8.06 -19.74
N GLY A 219 13.60 7.81 -21.01
CA GLY A 219 13.64 6.47 -21.60
C GLY A 219 12.27 5.81 -21.82
N ARG A 220 11.22 6.60 -22.05
CA ARG A 220 9.83 6.13 -22.11
C ARG A 220 9.03 6.72 -23.28
N ASP A 221 9.72 7.25 -24.28
CA ASP A 221 9.08 7.99 -25.38
C ASP A 221 8.14 7.09 -26.20
N ALA A 222 8.54 5.83 -26.43
CA ALA A 222 7.73 4.86 -27.18
C ALA A 222 6.46 4.44 -26.41
N GLU A 223 6.59 4.13 -25.11
CA GLU A 223 5.46 3.78 -24.26
C GLU A 223 4.50 4.96 -24.10
N LEU A 224 5.04 6.18 -23.96
CA LEU A 224 4.25 7.40 -23.85
C LEU A 224 3.50 7.70 -25.14
N ALA A 225 4.15 7.58 -26.29
CA ALA A 225 3.50 7.71 -27.59
C ALA A 225 2.37 6.69 -27.78
N THR A 226 2.59 5.43 -27.37
CA THR A 226 1.60 4.37 -27.47
C THR A 226 0.37 4.64 -26.59
N LEU A 227 0.58 5.02 -25.32
CA LEU A 227 -0.50 5.35 -24.40
C LEU A 227 -1.29 6.58 -24.89
N THR A 228 -0.58 7.66 -25.22
CA THR A 228 -1.18 8.90 -25.71
C THR A 228 -1.99 8.64 -26.99
N GLY A 229 -1.45 7.90 -27.96
CA GLY A 229 -2.16 7.59 -29.20
C GLY A 229 -3.42 6.75 -29.01
N ARG A 230 -3.49 5.89 -27.98
CA ARG A 230 -4.74 5.19 -27.61
C ARG A 230 -5.74 6.13 -26.95
N LEU A 231 -5.29 6.98 -26.02
CA LEU A 231 -6.16 7.95 -25.36
C LEU A 231 -6.73 8.98 -26.35
N THR A 232 -5.91 9.49 -27.28
CA THR A 232 -6.39 10.38 -28.36
C THR A 232 -7.46 9.72 -29.22
N ARG A 233 -7.32 8.44 -29.55
CA ARG A 233 -8.37 7.69 -30.26
C ARG A 233 -9.65 7.57 -29.43
N ALA A 234 -9.53 7.39 -28.12
CA ALA A 234 -10.68 7.35 -27.23
C ALA A 234 -11.50 8.63 -27.30
N PHE A 235 -10.81 9.77 -27.27
CA PHE A 235 -11.43 11.09 -27.16
C PHE A 235 -11.93 11.59 -28.52
N SER A 236 -11.08 11.58 -29.55
CA SER A 236 -11.45 12.07 -30.88
C SER A 236 -12.41 11.13 -31.60
N GLY A 237 -12.27 9.82 -31.40
CA GLY A 237 -13.15 8.82 -31.99
C GLY A 237 -14.44 8.57 -31.22
N ARG A 238 -14.56 9.09 -29.99
CA ARG A 238 -15.65 8.78 -29.05
C ARG A 238 -15.89 7.27 -28.89
N VAL A 239 -14.80 6.51 -28.81
CA VAL A 239 -14.84 5.06 -28.58
C VAL A 239 -14.16 4.80 -27.26
N ALA A 240 -14.89 4.25 -26.28
CA ALA A 240 -14.30 3.93 -24.99
C ALA A 240 -13.07 3.02 -25.15
N GLN A 241 -11.93 3.42 -24.57
CA GLN A 241 -10.68 2.65 -24.59
C GLN A 241 -10.33 2.14 -23.20
N LEU A 242 -9.83 0.91 -23.11
CA LEU A 242 -9.21 0.35 -21.93
C LEU A 242 -7.72 0.08 -22.20
N VAL A 243 -6.83 0.73 -21.47
CA VAL A 243 -5.38 0.54 -21.58
C VAL A 243 -4.81 -0.01 -20.29
N SER A 244 -4.14 -1.16 -20.38
CA SER A 244 -3.48 -1.83 -19.27
C SER A 244 -1.99 -1.48 -19.25
N VAL A 245 -1.53 -0.78 -18.23
CA VAL A 245 -0.12 -0.41 -18.04
C VAL A 245 0.52 -1.38 -17.06
N ALA A 246 1.34 -2.29 -17.58
CA ALA A 246 1.93 -3.37 -16.81
C ALA A 246 3.42 -3.11 -16.52
N GLY A 247 3.87 -3.39 -15.30
CA GLY A 247 5.27 -3.27 -14.93
C GLY A 247 5.52 -3.53 -13.45
N PRO A 248 6.73 -3.99 -13.07
CA PRO A 248 7.08 -4.19 -11.67
C PRO A 248 6.83 -2.96 -10.77
N ALA A 249 6.82 -3.16 -9.45
CA ALA A 249 6.71 -2.05 -8.49
C ALA A 249 7.84 -1.02 -8.73
N GLY A 250 7.49 0.26 -8.75
CA GLY A 250 8.45 1.36 -8.89
C GLY A 250 8.94 1.68 -10.30
N THR A 251 8.52 0.96 -11.36
CA THR A 251 9.03 1.18 -12.73
C THR A 251 8.55 2.48 -13.40
N GLY A 252 7.64 3.23 -12.76
CA GLY A 252 7.12 4.50 -13.27
C GLY A 252 5.77 4.41 -13.98
N LYS A 253 4.96 3.37 -13.73
CA LYS A 253 3.60 3.21 -14.32
C LYS A 253 2.74 4.45 -14.13
N SER A 254 2.53 4.87 -12.88
CA SER A 254 1.72 6.05 -12.55
C SER A 254 2.30 7.34 -13.12
N ARG A 255 3.64 7.44 -13.25
CA ARG A 255 4.30 8.57 -13.92
C ARG A 255 4.02 8.57 -15.43
N LEU A 256 4.08 7.42 -16.10
CA LEU A 256 3.73 7.32 -17.53
C LEU A 256 2.29 7.79 -17.79
N VAL A 257 1.34 7.34 -16.96
CA VAL A 257 -0.07 7.75 -17.08
C VAL A 257 -0.22 9.25 -16.86
N ARG A 258 0.50 9.80 -15.86
CA ARG A 258 0.54 11.24 -15.58
C ARG A 258 1.03 12.05 -16.79
N GLU A 259 2.16 11.67 -17.36
CA GLU A 259 2.76 12.33 -18.54
C GLU A 259 1.83 12.27 -19.76
N ALA A 260 1.10 11.16 -19.94
CA ALA A 260 0.12 11.05 -21.01
C ALA A 260 -1.10 11.95 -20.77
N ALA A 261 -1.60 11.99 -19.53
CA ALA A 261 -2.73 12.84 -19.14
C ALA A 261 -2.40 14.33 -19.30
N ASP A 262 -1.20 14.77 -18.90
CA ASP A 262 -0.78 16.18 -19.00
C ASP A 262 -0.62 16.69 -20.44
N ARG A 263 -0.49 15.78 -21.41
CA ARG A 263 -0.44 16.12 -22.85
C ARG A 263 -1.82 16.25 -23.49
N LEU A 264 -2.89 15.93 -22.77
CA LEU A 264 -4.24 15.85 -23.30
C LEU A 264 -5.17 16.78 -22.52
N PRO A 265 -6.08 17.53 -23.18
CA PRO A 265 -7.04 18.40 -22.51
C PRO A 265 -8.21 17.57 -21.95
N VAL A 266 -7.95 16.77 -20.91
CA VAL A 266 -8.90 15.77 -20.37
C VAL A 266 -9.12 15.97 -18.88
N THR A 267 -10.34 15.70 -18.43
CA THR A 267 -10.64 15.59 -17.00
C THR A 267 -10.11 14.24 -16.53
N THR A 268 -9.20 14.23 -15.55
CA THR A 268 -8.60 12.99 -15.03
C THR A 268 -9.12 12.68 -13.63
N LEU A 269 -9.67 11.48 -13.46
CA LEU A 269 -10.06 10.93 -12.16
C LEU A 269 -9.16 9.74 -11.82
N VAL A 270 -8.59 9.74 -10.63
CA VAL A 270 -7.66 8.69 -10.17
C VAL A 270 -8.25 7.99 -8.95
N GLY A 271 -8.23 6.67 -8.95
CA GLY A 271 -8.61 5.84 -7.83
C GLY A 271 -7.58 4.75 -7.59
N HIS A 272 -7.32 4.45 -6.31
CA HIS A 272 -6.27 3.53 -5.90
C HIS A 272 -6.86 2.23 -5.37
N CYS A 273 -6.48 1.11 -5.95
CA CYS A 273 -6.72 -0.19 -5.35
C CYS A 273 -5.70 -0.41 -4.24
N VAL A 274 -6.19 -0.65 -3.02
CA VAL A 274 -5.33 -0.90 -1.87
C VAL A 274 -5.51 -2.34 -1.38
N PRO A 275 -4.43 -3.03 -1.00
CA PRO A 275 -4.54 -4.38 -0.43
C PRO A 275 -5.35 -4.34 0.87
N GLY A 276 -6.29 -5.29 1.02
CA GLY A 276 -7.20 -5.37 2.17
C GLY A 276 -8.37 -4.37 2.14
N GLY A 277 -8.61 -3.68 1.01
CA GLY A 277 -9.76 -2.78 0.87
C GLY A 277 -11.09 -3.53 0.68
N ASP A 278 -12.06 -3.29 1.57
CA ASP A 278 -13.38 -3.96 1.55
C ASP A 278 -14.33 -3.52 0.41
N GLY A 279 -14.12 -2.33 -0.16
CA GLY A 279 -15.08 -1.77 -1.11
C GLY A 279 -14.90 -2.36 -2.51
N ARG A 280 -15.88 -3.17 -2.96
CA ARG A 280 -15.93 -3.71 -4.34
C ARG A 280 -15.70 -2.66 -5.43
N TYR A 281 -16.07 -1.41 -5.15
CA TYR A 281 -15.92 -0.26 -6.04
C TYR A 281 -15.20 0.91 -5.35
N GLU A 282 -14.39 0.65 -4.31
CA GLU A 282 -13.71 1.69 -3.53
C GLU A 282 -12.88 2.66 -4.41
N PRO A 283 -12.14 2.21 -5.44
CA PRO A 283 -11.41 3.14 -6.30
C PRO A 283 -12.34 4.13 -7.01
N LEU A 284 -13.54 3.71 -7.41
CA LEU A 284 -14.54 4.60 -8.02
C LEU A 284 -15.14 5.56 -6.99
N ALA A 285 -15.39 5.08 -5.76
CA ALA A 285 -15.83 5.92 -4.66
C ALA A 285 -14.79 7.00 -4.30
N GLN A 286 -13.49 6.65 -4.28
CA GLN A 286 -12.39 7.59 -4.07
C GLN A 286 -12.37 8.69 -5.14
N MET A 287 -12.58 8.33 -6.42
CA MET A 287 -12.64 9.32 -7.51
C MET A 287 -13.76 10.33 -7.29
N VAL A 288 -14.96 9.87 -6.93
CA VAL A 288 -16.11 10.75 -6.66
C VAL A 288 -15.85 11.64 -5.44
N ARG A 289 -15.29 11.08 -4.37
CA ARG A 289 -14.89 11.87 -3.18
C ARG A 289 -13.89 12.96 -3.52
N GLY A 290 -12.83 12.60 -4.25
CA GLY A 290 -11.79 13.54 -4.68
C GLY A 290 -12.35 14.65 -5.57
N PHE A 291 -13.23 14.29 -6.51
CA PHE A 291 -13.90 15.24 -7.40
C PHE A 291 -14.83 16.20 -6.63
N ALA A 292 -15.59 15.68 -5.66
CA ALA A 292 -16.49 16.47 -4.83
C ALA A 292 -15.78 17.25 -3.69
N GLY A 293 -14.48 17.03 -3.50
CA GLY A 293 -13.70 17.66 -2.42
C GLY A 293 -14.04 17.14 -1.02
N ILE A 294 -14.60 15.94 -0.92
CA ILE A 294 -14.97 15.28 0.34
C ILE A 294 -13.70 14.82 1.07
N ARG A 295 -13.67 15.06 2.37
CA ARG A 295 -12.55 14.69 3.26
C ARG A 295 -12.96 13.56 4.19
N ASP A 296 -11.97 12.76 4.58
CA ASP A 296 -12.14 11.79 5.66
C ASP A 296 -12.55 12.52 6.94
N GLY A 297 -13.67 12.08 7.53
CA GLY A 297 -14.23 12.68 8.74
C GLY A 297 -15.31 13.75 8.54
N ASP A 298 -15.63 14.13 7.29
CA ASP A 298 -16.82 14.94 7.00
C ASP A 298 -18.09 14.19 7.48
N ASP A 299 -19.05 14.93 8.04
CA ASP A 299 -20.32 14.35 8.48
C ASP A 299 -21.25 14.06 7.28
N GLU A 300 -22.20 13.15 7.47
CA GLU A 300 -23.10 12.72 6.40
C GLU A 300 -23.83 13.88 5.69
N PRO A 301 -24.37 14.91 6.41
CA PRO A 301 -24.99 16.05 5.77
C PRO A 301 -24.02 16.85 4.88
N THR A 302 -22.77 17.04 5.32
CA THR A 302 -21.74 17.71 4.51
C THR A 302 -21.41 16.90 3.26
N VAL A 303 -21.22 15.60 3.41
CA VAL A 303 -20.95 14.69 2.29
C VAL A 303 -22.08 14.74 1.26
N ARG A 304 -23.35 14.64 1.70
CA ARG A 304 -24.52 14.72 0.81
C ARG A 304 -24.58 16.05 0.05
N ARG A 305 -24.33 17.17 0.73
CA ARG A 305 -24.30 18.50 0.11
C ARG A 305 -23.20 18.63 -0.94
N LEU A 306 -21.99 18.18 -0.62
CA LEU A 306 -20.84 18.23 -1.53
C LEU A 306 -21.05 17.33 -2.75
N LEU A 307 -21.56 16.10 -2.55
CA LEU A 307 -21.93 15.21 -3.65
C LEU A 307 -23.02 15.81 -4.51
N GLY A 308 -24.06 16.37 -3.90
CA GLY A 308 -25.16 16.98 -4.63
C GLY A 308 -24.67 18.13 -5.50
N ALA A 309 -23.77 18.98 -4.99
CA ALA A 309 -23.17 20.07 -5.75
C ALA A 309 -22.22 19.56 -6.85
N ALA A 310 -21.39 18.55 -6.59
CA ALA A 310 -20.44 18.03 -7.55
C ALA A 310 -21.11 17.25 -8.70
N LEU A 311 -22.21 16.56 -8.40
CA LEU A 311 -23.01 15.82 -9.37
C LEU A 311 -24.12 16.69 -9.97
N ALA A 312 -24.31 17.93 -9.50
CA ALA A 312 -25.23 18.88 -10.09
C ALA A 312 -24.75 19.19 -11.51
N GLY A 313 -25.55 18.79 -12.50
CA GLY A 313 -25.07 18.76 -13.86
C GLY A 313 -24.13 17.58 -14.13
N LEU A 314 -24.39 16.40 -13.59
CA LEU A 314 -24.00 15.14 -14.21
C LEU A 314 -25.19 14.21 -14.32
N VAL A 315 -26.29 14.56 -13.66
CA VAL A 315 -27.49 13.75 -13.52
C VAL A 315 -28.68 14.70 -13.45
N GLY A 316 -29.88 14.24 -13.81
CA GLY A 316 -31.10 15.04 -13.71
C GLY A 316 -31.37 15.42 -12.25
N ALA A 317 -31.96 16.61 -12.04
CA ALA A 317 -32.23 17.13 -10.70
C ALA A 317 -33.11 16.19 -9.86
N ASP A 318 -34.04 15.47 -10.51
CA ASP A 318 -34.98 14.56 -9.85
C ASP A 318 -34.33 13.25 -9.35
N GLU A 319 -33.21 12.84 -9.95
CA GLU A 319 -32.53 11.57 -9.64
C GLU A 319 -31.30 11.74 -8.75
N LEU A 320 -30.86 12.98 -8.58
CA LEU A 320 -29.67 13.33 -7.82
C LEU A 320 -29.79 12.98 -6.33
N PRO A 321 -30.94 13.20 -5.64
CA PRO A 321 -31.11 12.78 -4.25
C PRO A 321 -30.97 11.26 -4.07
N ASP A 322 -31.60 10.49 -4.96
CA ASP A 322 -31.58 9.03 -4.93
C ASP A 322 -30.18 8.49 -5.23
N LEU A 323 -29.52 9.04 -6.26
CA LEU A 323 -28.16 8.65 -6.61
C LEU A 323 -27.19 8.94 -5.47
N VAL A 324 -27.26 10.12 -4.86
CA VAL A 324 -26.41 10.49 -3.71
C VAL A 324 -26.65 9.51 -2.56
N ALA A 325 -27.90 9.15 -2.26
CA ALA A 325 -28.22 8.21 -1.19
C ALA A 325 -27.68 6.79 -1.43
N VAL A 326 -27.55 6.36 -2.69
CA VAL A 326 -27.18 4.98 -3.03
C VAL A 326 -25.75 4.81 -3.55
N LEU A 327 -24.95 5.88 -3.64
CA LEU A 327 -23.58 5.82 -4.16
C LEU A 327 -22.72 4.82 -3.37
N PRO A 328 -22.40 3.65 -3.97
CA PRO A 328 -21.75 2.56 -3.25
C PRO A 328 -20.36 2.97 -2.79
N GLY A 329 -20.07 2.72 -1.51
CA GLY A 329 -18.76 3.02 -0.95
C GLY A 329 -18.50 4.50 -0.70
N VAL A 330 -19.41 5.44 -0.98
CA VAL A 330 -19.25 6.86 -0.59
C VAL A 330 -20.03 7.20 0.67
N LEU A 331 -21.34 6.91 0.69
CA LEU A 331 -22.24 7.12 1.83
C LEU A 331 -22.65 5.81 2.53
N GLY A 332 -21.96 4.70 2.22
CA GLY A 332 -22.22 3.40 2.84
C GLY A 332 -23.41 2.62 2.28
N GLY A 333 -23.98 3.07 1.15
CA GLY A 333 -25.08 2.37 0.48
C GLY A 333 -24.71 0.93 0.13
N GLN A 334 -25.46 -0.03 0.68
CA GLN A 334 -25.34 -1.46 0.34
C GLN A 334 -26.25 -1.78 -0.83
N LEU A 335 -25.85 -1.40 -2.04
CA LEU A 335 -26.54 -1.82 -3.25
C LEU A 335 -26.19 -3.24 -3.64
N ALA A 336 -27.15 -3.94 -4.24
CA ALA A 336 -26.86 -5.19 -4.94
C ALA A 336 -25.84 -4.91 -6.05
N PRO A 337 -24.88 -5.83 -6.32
CA PRO A 337 -23.78 -5.54 -7.24
C PRO A 337 -24.23 -5.08 -8.64
N ARG A 338 -25.33 -5.60 -9.18
CA ARG A 338 -25.85 -5.18 -10.50
C ARG A 338 -26.36 -3.73 -10.51
N GLU A 339 -27.01 -3.30 -9.45
CA GLU A 339 -27.52 -1.93 -9.29
C GLU A 339 -26.37 -0.95 -9.10
N ALA A 340 -25.40 -1.32 -8.25
CA ALA A 340 -24.16 -0.57 -8.08
C ALA A 340 -23.44 -0.36 -9.42
N GLU A 341 -23.28 -1.42 -10.23
CA GLU A 341 -22.69 -1.29 -11.55
C GLU A 341 -23.52 -0.37 -12.45
N ARG A 342 -24.85 -0.50 -12.49
CA ARG A 342 -25.73 0.38 -13.30
C ARG A 342 -25.53 1.86 -12.95
N VAL A 343 -25.44 2.17 -11.66
CA VAL A 343 -25.14 3.51 -11.15
C VAL A 343 -23.79 4.00 -11.65
N TRP A 344 -22.73 3.20 -11.50
CA TRP A 344 -21.40 3.55 -11.98
C TRP A 344 -21.33 3.72 -13.50
N ARG A 345 -21.98 2.83 -14.27
CA ARG A 345 -22.06 2.94 -15.74
C ARG A 345 -22.64 4.29 -16.13
N ARG A 346 -23.78 4.65 -15.54
CA ARG A 346 -24.47 5.91 -15.81
C ARG A 346 -23.58 7.11 -15.51
N LEU A 347 -22.97 7.15 -14.32
CA LEU A 347 -22.14 8.27 -13.90
C LEU A 347 -20.94 8.49 -14.83
N LEU A 348 -20.24 7.40 -15.19
CA LEU A 348 -19.10 7.47 -16.12
C LEU A 348 -19.52 7.92 -17.53
N ILE A 349 -20.63 7.40 -18.06
CA ILE A 349 -21.16 7.78 -19.36
C ILE A 349 -21.55 9.25 -19.37
N THR A 350 -22.28 9.72 -18.36
CA THR A 350 -22.74 11.11 -18.36
C THR A 350 -21.60 12.10 -18.14
N ALA A 351 -20.62 11.77 -17.30
CA ALA A 351 -19.40 12.57 -17.15
C ALA A 351 -18.59 12.64 -18.46
N ALA A 352 -18.36 11.49 -19.10
CA ALA A 352 -17.66 11.44 -20.40
C ALA A 352 -18.42 12.16 -21.51
N SER A 353 -19.76 12.19 -21.47
CA SER A 353 -20.57 12.87 -22.50
C SER A 353 -20.43 14.39 -22.47
N ARG A 354 -20.00 14.97 -21.34
CA ARG A 354 -19.80 16.43 -21.20
C ARG A 354 -18.41 16.88 -21.62
N SER A 355 -17.40 16.09 -21.28
CA SER A 355 -16.00 16.39 -21.59
C SER A 355 -15.20 15.09 -21.67
N PRO A 356 -14.12 15.03 -22.48
CA PRO A 356 -13.20 13.91 -22.49
C PRO A 356 -12.77 13.51 -21.07
N LEU A 357 -13.05 12.26 -20.70
CA LEU A 357 -12.84 11.75 -19.35
C LEU A 357 -11.77 10.66 -19.37
N LEU A 358 -10.73 10.83 -18.54
CA LEU A 358 -9.72 9.84 -18.26
C LEU A 358 -9.92 9.27 -16.85
N VAL A 359 -10.24 7.98 -16.76
CA VAL A 359 -10.35 7.25 -15.50
C VAL A 359 -9.09 6.42 -15.31
N VAL A 360 -8.36 6.63 -14.23
CA VAL A 360 -7.13 5.91 -13.89
C VAL A 360 -7.37 5.06 -12.64
N ILE A 361 -7.29 3.74 -12.79
CA ILE A 361 -7.38 2.78 -11.67
C ILE A 361 -5.99 2.23 -11.42
N GLU A 362 -5.36 2.68 -10.34
CA GLU A 362 -4.02 2.26 -9.97
C GLU A 362 -4.05 0.91 -9.24
N ASP A 363 -3.01 0.11 -9.45
CA ASP A 363 -2.69 -1.11 -8.72
C ASP A 363 -3.78 -2.20 -8.77
N LEU A 364 -4.29 -2.49 -9.97
CA LEU A 364 -5.38 -3.44 -10.23
C LEU A 364 -5.12 -4.86 -9.68
N GLN A 365 -3.86 -5.22 -9.39
CA GLN A 365 -3.55 -6.48 -8.69
C GLN A 365 -4.24 -6.61 -7.32
N TRP A 366 -4.67 -5.50 -6.71
CA TRP A 366 -5.38 -5.45 -5.44
C TRP A 366 -6.89 -5.21 -5.60
N ALA A 367 -7.38 -5.07 -6.83
CA ALA A 367 -8.78 -4.81 -7.08
C ALA A 367 -9.65 -6.01 -6.70
N ALA A 368 -10.84 -5.73 -6.18
CA ALA A 368 -11.88 -6.74 -6.08
C ALA A 368 -12.19 -7.30 -7.48
N PRO A 369 -12.41 -8.63 -7.65
CA PRO A 369 -12.74 -9.23 -8.95
C PRO A 369 -13.94 -8.57 -9.63
N ALA A 370 -14.89 -8.06 -8.85
CA ALA A 370 -16.05 -7.32 -9.35
C ALA A 370 -15.66 -6.05 -10.12
N LEU A 371 -14.68 -5.27 -9.64
CA LEU A 371 -14.21 -4.06 -10.31
C LEU A 371 -13.54 -4.38 -11.65
N ALA A 372 -12.64 -5.37 -11.66
CA ALA A 372 -11.93 -5.77 -12.88
C ALA A 372 -12.90 -6.24 -13.97
N ARG A 373 -13.91 -7.04 -13.58
CA ARG A 373 -14.99 -7.47 -14.49
C ARG A 373 -15.85 -6.29 -14.95
N PHE A 374 -16.27 -5.42 -14.04
CA PHE A 374 -17.06 -4.23 -14.37
C PHE A 374 -16.38 -3.37 -15.43
N VAL A 375 -15.08 -3.09 -15.28
CA VAL A 375 -14.31 -2.27 -16.25
C VAL A 375 -14.26 -2.93 -17.63
N ARG A 376 -14.07 -4.26 -17.68
CA ARG A 376 -14.10 -5.03 -18.94
C ARG A 376 -15.46 -4.97 -19.61
N ASP A 377 -16.51 -5.25 -18.85
CA ASP A 377 -17.88 -5.28 -19.37
C ASP A 377 -18.36 -3.88 -19.77
N PHE A 378 -17.88 -2.86 -19.06
CA PHE A 378 -18.16 -1.47 -19.39
C PHE A 378 -17.59 -1.10 -20.76
N VAL A 379 -16.30 -1.35 -21.02
CA VAL A 379 -15.67 -0.89 -22.28
C VAL A 379 -16.25 -1.59 -23.52
N THR A 380 -16.71 -2.84 -23.38
CA THR A 380 -17.34 -3.59 -24.48
C THR A 380 -18.74 -3.09 -24.80
N SER A 381 -19.51 -2.69 -23.79
CA SER A 381 -20.90 -2.23 -23.93
C SER A 381 -21.06 -0.70 -23.96
N ALA A 382 -19.97 0.05 -23.77
CA ALA A 382 -20.02 1.50 -23.71
C ALA A 382 -20.56 2.10 -25.02
N PRO A 383 -21.45 3.12 -24.93
CA PRO A 383 -21.88 3.90 -26.08
C PRO A 383 -20.72 4.74 -26.64
N ALA A 384 -21.00 5.48 -27.72
CA ALA A 384 -20.02 6.38 -28.32
C ALA A 384 -19.75 7.62 -27.44
N VAL A 385 -18.86 7.48 -26.46
CA VAL A 385 -18.45 8.55 -25.53
C VAL A 385 -16.92 8.69 -25.47
N PRO A 386 -16.37 9.90 -25.26
CA PRO A 386 -14.94 10.14 -25.19
C PRO A 386 -14.37 9.73 -23.82
N LEU A 387 -14.27 8.42 -23.58
CA LEU A 387 -13.78 7.85 -22.33
C LEU A 387 -12.50 7.03 -22.54
N GLY A 388 -11.44 7.39 -21.80
CA GLY A 388 -10.26 6.55 -21.62
C GLY A 388 -10.25 5.95 -20.22
N ILE A 389 -10.08 4.63 -20.12
CA ILE A 389 -9.82 3.95 -18.86
C ILE A 389 -8.40 3.41 -18.91
N VAL A 390 -7.57 3.81 -17.95
CA VAL A 390 -6.22 3.28 -17.79
C VAL A 390 -6.17 2.52 -16.48
N VAL A 391 -5.71 1.27 -16.52
CA VAL A 391 -5.41 0.51 -15.32
C VAL A 391 -3.90 0.35 -15.19
N THR A 392 -3.36 0.46 -13.99
CA THR A 392 -1.96 0.05 -13.74
C THR A 392 -1.95 -1.28 -13.01
N ARG A 393 -1.01 -2.15 -13.38
CA ARG A 393 -0.93 -3.50 -12.81
C ARG A 393 0.49 -4.02 -12.71
N ARG A 394 0.70 -5.00 -11.84
CA ARG A 394 1.94 -5.79 -11.83
C ARG A 394 1.88 -6.93 -12.85
N PRO A 395 3.01 -7.36 -13.44
CA PRO A 395 3.03 -8.36 -14.51
C PRO A 395 2.38 -9.70 -14.12
N GLU A 396 2.48 -10.09 -12.85
CA GLU A 396 1.91 -11.33 -12.30
C GLU A 396 0.38 -11.33 -12.17
N SER A 397 -0.26 -10.16 -12.26
CA SER A 397 -1.72 -10.05 -12.19
C SER A 397 -2.38 -10.37 -13.54
N THR A 398 -3.63 -10.83 -13.49
CA THR A 398 -4.43 -11.16 -14.68
C THR A 398 -4.51 -9.97 -15.64
N GLU A 399 -4.30 -10.22 -16.93
CA GLU A 399 -4.44 -9.20 -17.96
C GLU A 399 -5.91 -8.84 -18.18
N VAL A 400 -6.29 -7.62 -17.80
CA VAL A 400 -7.67 -7.14 -17.89
C VAL A 400 -8.11 -6.92 -19.33
N THR A 401 -7.19 -6.71 -20.28
CA THR A 401 -7.53 -6.51 -21.70
C THR A 401 -7.61 -7.80 -22.50
N ALA A 402 -7.28 -8.96 -21.91
CA ALA A 402 -7.24 -10.22 -22.62
C ALA A 402 -8.64 -10.60 -23.16
N GLY A 403 -8.72 -10.92 -24.46
CA GLY A 403 -9.97 -11.29 -25.14
C GLY A 403 -10.91 -10.13 -25.48
N LEU A 404 -10.48 -8.87 -25.27
CA LEU A 404 -11.24 -7.69 -25.69
C LEU A 404 -10.87 -7.28 -27.12
N PRO A 405 -11.77 -6.60 -27.85
CA PRO A 405 -11.50 -6.07 -29.19
C PRO A 405 -10.28 -5.13 -29.20
N ALA A 406 -9.36 -5.32 -30.15
CA ALA A 406 -8.09 -4.57 -30.21
C ALA A 406 -8.27 -3.06 -30.48
N ASP A 407 -9.39 -2.70 -31.08
CA ASP A 407 -9.83 -1.33 -31.32
C ASP A 407 -10.36 -0.65 -30.04
N ARG A 408 -10.73 -1.40 -29.00
CA ARG A 408 -11.20 -0.87 -27.70
C ARG A 408 -10.24 -1.12 -26.54
N ALA A 409 -9.29 -2.03 -26.70
CA ALA A 409 -8.41 -2.45 -25.62
C ALA A 409 -6.95 -2.57 -26.07
N GLY A 410 -6.02 -2.35 -25.14
CA GLY A 410 -4.59 -2.59 -25.37
C GLY A 410 -3.74 -2.56 -24.13
N SER A 411 -2.49 -2.97 -24.26
CA SER A 411 -1.53 -3.02 -23.16
C SER A 411 -0.26 -2.24 -23.48
N VAL A 412 0.34 -1.64 -22.46
CA VAL A 412 1.66 -1.01 -22.49
C VAL A 412 2.49 -1.63 -21.38
N THR A 413 3.59 -2.29 -21.73
CA THR A 413 4.49 -2.92 -20.77
C THR A 413 5.71 -2.04 -20.53
N LEU A 414 6.02 -1.75 -19.27
CA LEU A 414 7.17 -0.96 -18.87
C LEU A 414 8.34 -1.89 -18.49
N PRO A 415 9.37 -2.03 -19.34
CA PRO A 415 10.61 -2.68 -18.94
C PRO A 415 11.38 -1.83 -17.91
N PRO A 416 12.37 -2.37 -17.20
CA PRO A 416 13.35 -1.54 -16.48
C PRO A 416 14.03 -0.54 -17.43
N LEU A 417 14.44 0.62 -16.90
CA LEU A 417 15.21 1.60 -17.66
C LEU A 417 16.55 1.01 -18.10
N GLY A 418 17.02 1.41 -19.28
CA GLY A 418 18.36 1.10 -19.75
C GLY A 418 19.42 1.77 -18.89
N THR A 419 20.67 1.31 -19.02
CA THR A 419 21.80 1.80 -18.20
C THR A 419 22.03 3.30 -18.39
N GLY A 420 21.91 3.80 -19.62
CA GLY A 420 22.11 5.22 -19.94
C GLY A 420 21.04 6.11 -19.31
N GLU A 421 19.77 5.71 -19.40
CA GLU A 421 18.65 6.45 -18.83
C GLU A 421 18.66 6.40 -17.31
N THR A 422 19.02 5.25 -16.73
CA THR A 422 19.20 5.10 -15.28
C THR A 422 20.31 6.01 -14.77
N ALA A 423 21.44 6.10 -15.48
CA ALA A 423 22.53 6.99 -15.12
C ALA A 423 22.11 8.46 -15.19
N ARG A 424 21.32 8.84 -16.21
CA ARG A 424 20.77 10.19 -16.33
C ARG A 424 19.83 10.53 -15.18
N LEU A 425 18.91 9.63 -14.83
CA LEU A 425 18.02 9.79 -13.69
C LEU A 425 18.79 9.95 -12.38
N LEU A 426 19.78 9.09 -12.13
CA LEU A 426 20.59 9.13 -10.92
C LEU A 426 21.39 10.43 -10.79
N ARG A 427 22.03 10.89 -11.87
CA ARG A 427 22.76 12.17 -11.85
C ARG A 427 21.86 13.33 -11.49
N HIS A 428 20.65 13.38 -12.04
CA HIS A 428 19.68 14.43 -11.71
C HIS A 428 19.23 14.36 -10.24
N LEU A 429 18.90 13.17 -9.75
CA LEU A 429 18.48 12.99 -8.35
C LEU A 429 19.61 13.36 -7.37
N LEU A 430 20.85 12.97 -7.69
CA LEU A 430 22.03 13.30 -6.88
C LEU A 430 22.31 14.80 -6.87
N ASP A 431 22.24 15.45 -8.03
CA ASP A 431 22.45 16.90 -8.17
C ASP A 431 21.42 17.69 -7.34
N ARG A 432 20.13 17.34 -7.45
CA ARG A 432 19.06 17.93 -6.63
C ARG A 432 19.26 17.70 -5.14
N ALA A 433 19.86 16.58 -4.76
CA ALA A 433 20.20 16.24 -3.39
C ALA A 433 21.49 16.92 -2.88
N GLY A 434 22.16 17.75 -3.70
CA GLY A 434 23.45 18.36 -3.36
C GLY A 434 24.58 17.33 -3.22
N ARG A 435 24.48 16.19 -3.90
CA ARG A 435 25.44 15.08 -3.85
C ARG A 435 26.21 14.97 -5.17
N SER A 436 27.44 14.45 -5.09
CA SER A 436 28.29 14.29 -6.28
C SER A 436 27.64 13.35 -7.32
N PRO A 437 27.52 13.79 -8.59
CA PRO A 437 27.03 12.95 -9.69
C PRO A 437 27.86 11.68 -9.92
N MET A 438 29.12 11.63 -9.46
CA MET A 438 29.99 10.46 -9.58
C MET A 438 29.47 9.24 -8.81
N LEU A 439 28.63 9.45 -7.78
CA LEU A 439 28.00 8.37 -7.03
C LEU A 439 27.03 7.53 -7.89
N ALA A 440 26.57 8.04 -9.03
CA ALA A 440 25.71 7.30 -9.95
C ALA A 440 26.35 5.97 -10.40
N GLY A 441 27.67 5.93 -10.59
CA GLY A 441 28.40 4.70 -10.95
C GLY A 441 28.29 3.61 -9.87
N ARG A 442 28.31 3.99 -8.59
CA ARG A 442 28.12 3.06 -7.45
C ARG A 442 26.67 2.59 -7.33
N LEU A 443 25.70 3.42 -7.71
CA LEU A 443 24.27 3.14 -7.57
C LEU A 443 23.68 2.33 -8.75
N LEU A 444 24.26 2.44 -9.96
CA LEU A 444 23.78 1.75 -11.16
C LEU A 444 23.54 0.24 -10.96
N PRO A 445 24.48 -0.54 -10.37
CA PRO A 445 24.29 -1.98 -10.18
C PRO A 445 23.13 -2.32 -9.23
N VAL A 446 22.94 -1.52 -8.16
CA VAL A 446 21.93 -1.80 -7.12
C VAL A 446 20.53 -1.35 -7.52
N VAL A 447 20.43 -0.29 -8.34
CA VAL A 447 19.15 0.25 -8.83
C VAL A 447 18.53 -0.61 -9.91
N SER A 448 19.36 -1.28 -10.73
CA SER A 448 18.89 -2.24 -11.76
C SER A 448 17.78 -1.68 -12.68
N GLY A 449 17.87 -0.39 -13.03
CA GLY A 449 16.91 0.27 -13.93
C GLY A 449 15.54 0.60 -13.32
N ASN A 450 15.38 0.50 -12.00
CA ASN A 450 14.13 0.84 -11.32
C ASN A 450 14.16 2.28 -10.77
N PRO A 451 13.33 3.22 -11.28
CA PRO A 451 13.27 4.59 -10.80
C PRO A 451 13.01 4.74 -9.30
N LEU A 452 12.15 3.90 -8.71
CA LEU A 452 11.92 3.91 -7.27
C LEU A 452 13.20 3.59 -6.50
N TYR A 453 13.97 2.60 -6.96
CA TYR A 453 15.21 2.21 -6.29
C TYR A 453 16.23 3.35 -6.39
N ALA A 454 16.31 4.02 -7.54
CA ALA A 454 17.18 5.19 -7.73
C ALA A 454 16.87 6.27 -6.69
N ARG A 455 15.59 6.59 -6.51
CA ARG A 455 15.13 7.61 -5.56
C ARG A 455 15.38 7.20 -4.11
N GLU A 456 15.06 5.97 -3.74
CA GLU A 456 15.26 5.48 -2.37
C GLU A 456 16.74 5.46 -1.97
N TYR A 457 17.63 5.03 -2.87
CA TYR A 457 19.06 5.08 -2.61
C TYR A 457 19.57 6.52 -2.50
N VAL A 458 19.13 7.43 -3.38
CA VAL A 458 19.54 8.85 -3.27
C VAL A 458 19.01 9.48 -1.98
N ASN A 459 17.75 9.23 -1.60
CA ASN A 459 17.18 9.70 -0.34
C ASN A 459 17.97 9.19 0.86
N LEU A 460 18.41 7.93 0.84
CA LEU A 460 19.27 7.39 1.88
C LEU A 460 20.61 8.14 1.98
N LEU A 461 21.15 8.62 0.85
CA LEU A 461 22.36 9.45 0.83
C LEU A 461 22.12 10.87 1.34
N THR A 462 20.89 11.35 1.48
CA THR A 462 20.60 12.71 2.00
C THR A 462 20.59 12.80 3.52
N GLY A 463 20.53 11.67 4.23
CA GLY A 463 20.56 11.63 5.69
C GLY A 463 21.92 12.00 6.32
N PRO A 464 21.96 12.26 7.63
CA PRO A 464 23.20 12.50 8.36
C PRO A 464 24.06 11.23 8.40
N GLY A 465 25.29 11.34 7.91
CA GLY A 465 26.27 10.25 7.82
C GLY A 465 26.69 9.94 6.38
N SER A 466 28.01 9.91 6.14
CA SER A 466 28.53 9.36 4.89
C SER A 466 28.37 7.85 4.94
N PRO A 467 27.65 7.21 3.98
CA PRO A 467 27.61 5.76 3.94
C PRO A 467 29.05 5.24 3.75
N GLY A 468 29.38 4.18 4.48
CA GLY A 468 30.66 3.51 4.35
C GLY A 468 30.86 2.85 2.98
N ALA A 469 31.77 1.88 2.92
CA ALA A 469 32.02 1.10 1.70
C ALA A 469 30.76 0.32 1.25
N GLU A 470 29.97 -0.19 2.20
CA GLU A 470 28.70 -0.88 1.94
C GLU A 470 27.51 0.08 2.05
N LEU A 471 26.65 0.06 1.02
CA LEU A 471 25.42 0.84 0.99
C LEU A 471 24.31 0.06 1.71
N PRO A 472 23.69 0.60 2.78
CA PRO A 472 22.55 -0.05 3.39
C PRO A 472 21.36 -0.08 2.43
N VAL A 473 20.50 -1.10 2.55
CA VAL A 473 19.26 -1.20 1.78
C VAL A 473 18.19 -0.30 2.40
N PRO A 474 17.57 0.63 1.65
CA PRO A 474 16.46 1.46 2.13
C PRO A 474 15.26 0.65 2.63
N GLU A 475 14.56 1.15 3.66
CA GLU A 475 13.43 0.47 4.33
C GLU A 475 12.33 0.05 3.35
N LEU A 476 11.91 0.95 2.44
CA LEU A 476 10.89 0.65 1.44
C LEU A 476 11.33 -0.49 0.50
N LEU A 477 12.61 -0.52 0.11
CA LEU A 477 13.13 -1.60 -0.73
C LEU A 477 13.18 -2.93 0.02
N ARG A 478 13.48 -2.91 1.33
CA ARG A 478 13.37 -4.11 2.17
C ARG A 478 11.94 -4.62 2.18
N ALA A 479 10.95 -3.75 2.41
CA ALA A 479 9.54 -4.15 2.42
C ALA A 479 9.10 -4.77 1.07
N ILE A 480 9.47 -4.15 -0.06
CA ILE A 480 9.16 -4.67 -1.40
C ILE A 480 9.82 -6.05 -1.64
N VAL A 481 11.08 -6.21 -1.22
CA VAL A 481 11.82 -7.48 -1.40
C VAL A 481 11.28 -8.56 -0.48
N SER A 482 11.03 -8.24 0.79
CA SER A 482 10.41 -9.16 1.76
C SER A 482 9.05 -9.65 1.28
N ALA A 483 8.22 -8.76 0.74
CA ALA A 483 6.92 -9.13 0.16
C ALA A 483 7.03 -10.11 -1.01
N ARG A 484 8.13 -10.08 -1.77
CA ARG A 484 8.38 -11.06 -2.84
C ARG A 484 8.88 -12.38 -2.28
N ILE A 485 9.76 -12.33 -1.27
CA ILE A 485 10.27 -13.53 -0.60
C ILE A 485 9.14 -14.29 0.10
N ASP A 486 8.20 -13.59 0.72
CA ASP A 486 7.03 -14.20 1.40
C ASP A 486 6.03 -14.85 0.42
N ARG A 487 6.11 -14.56 -0.88
CA ARG A 487 5.32 -15.22 -1.93
C ARG A 487 5.98 -16.50 -2.47
N LEU A 488 7.22 -16.77 -2.09
CA LEU A 488 7.90 -17.98 -2.51
C LEU A 488 7.42 -19.19 -1.70
N ASP A 489 7.51 -20.36 -2.32
CA ASP A 489 7.33 -21.61 -1.61
C ASP A 489 8.37 -21.76 -0.49
N PRO A 490 8.07 -22.45 0.63
CA PRO A 490 8.96 -22.56 1.78
C PRO A 490 10.39 -23.04 1.44
N ALA A 491 10.53 -23.94 0.47
CA ALA A 491 11.82 -24.44 0.02
C ALA A 491 12.66 -23.37 -0.71
N ASP A 492 12.03 -22.58 -1.59
CA ASP A 492 12.69 -21.48 -2.31
C ASP A 492 13.09 -20.35 -1.33
N ARG A 493 12.25 -20.09 -0.31
CA ARG A 493 12.52 -19.13 0.77
C ARG A 493 13.72 -19.54 1.63
N ALA A 494 13.74 -20.79 2.10
CA ALA A 494 14.85 -21.33 2.88
C ALA A 494 16.17 -21.31 2.09
N ALA A 495 16.12 -21.61 0.79
CA ALA A 495 17.30 -21.54 -0.07
C ALA A 495 17.84 -20.12 -0.21
N LEU A 496 16.98 -19.10 -0.34
CA LEU A 496 17.41 -17.69 -0.35
C LEU A 496 17.99 -17.24 0.98
N GLN A 497 17.39 -17.63 2.10
CA GLN A 497 17.91 -17.31 3.44
C GLN A 497 19.30 -17.91 3.64
N ALA A 498 19.49 -19.18 3.27
CA ALA A 498 20.80 -19.82 3.27
C ALA A 498 21.79 -19.12 2.32
N ALA A 499 21.35 -18.73 1.12
CA ALA A 499 22.18 -17.99 0.15
C ALA A 499 22.66 -16.63 0.68
N ALA A 500 21.82 -15.91 1.43
CA ALA A 500 22.17 -14.64 2.05
C ALA A 500 23.26 -14.81 3.13
N VAL A 501 23.20 -15.88 3.94
CA VAL A 501 24.24 -16.21 4.93
C VAL A 501 25.59 -16.46 4.24
N PHE A 502 25.60 -17.16 3.11
CA PHE A 502 26.82 -17.44 2.35
C PHE A 502 27.28 -16.28 1.45
N ARG A 503 26.57 -15.14 1.44
CA ARG A 503 26.82 -13.96 0.59
C ARG A 503 27.07 -14.37 -0.86
N LEU A 504 26.21 -15.20 -1.43
CA LEU A 504 26.38 -15.70 -2.79
C LEU A 504 26.24 -14.56 -3.81
N ARG A 505 27.25 -14.36 -4.64
CA ARG A 505 27.26 -13.41 -5.76
C ARG A 505 27.18 -14.15 -7.10
N ARG A 506 26.51 -13.51 -8.07
CA ARG A 506 26.41 -14.02 -9.44
C ARG A 506 27.70 -13.69 -10.21
N ALA A 507 28.40 -14.70 -10.71
CA ALA A 507 29.64 -14.50 -11.46
C ALA A 507 29.35 -14.31 -12.96
N GLY A 508 29.52 -13.10 -13.50
CA GLY A 508 29.51 -12.87 -14.97
C GLY A 508 28.15 -12.57 -15.63
N GLY A 509 27.28 -11.81 -14.99
CA GLY A 509 26.02 -11.35 -15.60
C GLY A 509 24.83 -12.32 -15.44
N PRO A 510 23.71 -12.12 -16.17
CA PRO A 510 22.44 -12.83 -15.93
C PRO A 510 22.48 -14.35 -16.18
N ALA A 511 23.46 -14.84 -16.95
CA ALA A 511 23.70 -16.26 -17.22
C ALA A 511 24.77 -16.90 -16.32
N GLY A 512 25.34 -16.13 -15.38
CA GLY A 512 26.40 -16.56 -14.48
C GLY A 512 25.92 -17.41 -13.30
N GLY A 513 26.69 -18.42 -12.93
CA GLY A 513 26.46 -19.24 -11.73
C GLY A 513 26.74 -18.49 -10.43
N LEU A 514 26.12 -18.94 -9.33
CA LEU A 514 26.30 -18.37 -7.99
C LEU A 514 27.62 -18.84 -7.35
N ARG A 515 28.39 -17.91 -6.78
CA ARG A 515 29.64 -18.18 -6.04
C ARG A 515 29.65 -17.45 -4.68
N PRO A 516 30.19 -18.05 -3.61
CA PRO A 516 30.33 -17.36 -2.32
C PRO A 516 31.27 -16.15 -2.41
N ALA A 517 30.90 -15.06 -1.74
CA ALA A 517 31.73 -13.84 -1.72
C ALA A 517 32.99 -13.95 -0.86
N HIS A 518 33.09 -14.95 0.02
CA HIS A 518 34.23 -15.15 0.92
C HIS A 518 34.97 -16.46 0.62
N PRO A 519 36.32 -16.46 0.50
CA PRO A 519 37.11 -17.66 0.15
C PRO A 519 37.06 -18.79 1.18
N ARG A 520 36.53 -18.57 2.39
CA ARG A 520 36.36 -19.60 3.44
C ARG A 520 35.21 -20.59 3.15
N HIS A 521 34.38 -20.31 2.14
CA HIS A 521 33.27 -21.17 1.71
C HIS A 521 33.47 -21.69 0.27
N ALA A 522 34.71 -21.83 -0.20
CA ALA A 522 35.06 -22.17 -1.58
C ALA A 522 34.64 -23.59 -2.05
N GLY A 523 34.10 -24.43 -1.16
CA GLY A 523 33.41 -25.66 -1.57
C GLY A 523 32.12 -25.27 -2.30
N GLY A 524 32.11 -25.42 -3.63
CA GLY A 524 30.97 -25.06 -4.47
C GLY A 524 29.65 -25.63 -3.92
N LEU A 525 28.56 -24.88 -4.12
CA LEU A 525 27.24 -25.31 -3.70
C LEU A 525 26.87 -26.63 -4.40
N PRO A 526 26.18 -27.57 -3.73
CA PRO A 526 25.60 -28.72 -4.39
C PRO A 526 24.74 -28.26 -5.57
N ALA A 527 24.91 -28.87 -6.75
CA ALA A 527 24.16 -28.55 -7.98
C ALA A 527 22.62 -28.44 -7.80
N PRO A 528 21.94 -29.24 -6.94
CA PRO A 528 20.51 -29.03 -6.67
C PRO A 528 20.23 -27.72 -5.91
N PHE A 529 21.07 -27.35 -4.94
CA PHE A 529 20.91 -26.10 -4.17
C PHE A 529 21.10 -24.86 -5.06
N GLY A 530 22.12 -24.87 -5.93
CA GLY A 530 22.34 -23.78 -6.89
C GLY A 530 21.14 -23.53 -7.80
N ARG A 531 20.48 -24.60 -8.29
CA ARG A 531 19.28 -24.49 -9.13
C ARG A 531 18.07 -23.91 -8.38
N VAL A 532 17.88 -24.29 -7.11
CA VAL A 532 16.81 -23.76 -6.26
C VAL A 532 17.04 -22.28 -5.98
N VAL A 533 18.26 -21.87 -5.62
CA VAL A 533 18.57 -20.44 -5.40
C VAL A 533 18.42 -19.64 -6.69
N GLU A 534 18.87 -20.14 -7.85
CA GLU A 534 18.66 -19.45 -9.13
C GLU A 534 17.19 -19.35 -9.53
N ARG A 535 16.39 -20.36 -9.21
CA ARG A 535 14.93 -20.32 -9.39
C ARG A 535 14.32 -19.23 -8.48
N ALA A 536 14.67 -19.23 -7.20
CA ALA A 536 14.16 -18.27 -6.23
C ALA A 536 14.57 -16.82 -6.57
N VAL A 537 15.82 -16.58 -6.98
CA VAL A 537 16.30 -15.26 -7.45
C VAL A 537 15.55 -14.81 -8.71
N ARG A 538 15.28 -15.73 -9.65
CA ARG A 538 14.45 -15.42 -10.84
C ARG A 538 13.03 -15.05 -10.45
N LEU A 539 12.41 -15.78 -9.52
CA LEU A 539 11.06 -15.53 -9.03
C LEU A 539 10.95 -14.20 -8.26
N CYS A 540 11.99 -13.78 -7.54
CA CYS A 540 12.03 -12.46 -6.89
C CYS A 540 12.32 -11.29 -7.86
N GLY A 541 12.68 -11.58 -9.12
CA GLY A 541 13.01 -10.57 -10.12
C GLY A 541 14.22 -9.70 -9.76
N THR A 542 15.07 -10.17 -8.84
CA THR A 542 16.25 -9.42 -8.37
C THR A 542 17.44 -9.72 -9.27
N ARG A 543 17.96 -8.68 -9.95
CA ARG A 543 19.32 -8.69 -10.52
C ARG A 543 20.37 -8.23 -9.51
N THR A 544 19.93 -7.77 -8.34
CA THR A 544 20.75 -7.29 -7.23
C THR A 544 21.51 -8.44 -6.57
N PRO A 545 22.76 -8.24 -6.10
CA PRO A 545 23.37 -9.17 -5.16
C PRO A 545 22.51 -9.26 -3.89
N LEU A 546 22.29 -10.50 -3.41
CA LEU A 546 21.60 -10.81 -2.14
C LEU A 546 22.41 -10.33 -0.94
#